data_AF-A0A8S2SH71-F1
#
_entry.id   AF-A0A8S2SH71-F1
#
_cell.length_a   1.000
_cell.length_b   1.000
_cell.length_c   1.000
_cell.angle_alpha   90.00
_cell.angle_beta   90.00
_cell.angle_gamma   90.00
#
_symmetry.space_group_name_H-M   'P 1'
#
loop_
_entity.id
_entity.type
_entity.pdbx_description
1 polymer ?
#
loop_
_entity_poly.entity_id
_entity_poly.type
_entity_poly.pdbx_seq_one_letter_code
_entity_poly.pdbx_strand_id
1 'polypeptide(L)'
;NESALNQFVEYIKTAKFMYLDELAAQFKLRTQDVIDRLKYLQENGTITGLFDDRGKYIYLTRDEMEHVTKAIRQRGRISFSDLSKI
;
A
#
# COMPACT_ATOMS: atom_id res chain seq x y z
N ASN A 1 -3.19 20.98 8.20
CA ASN A 1 -3.01 21.03 6.73
C ASN A 1 -3.54 19.75 6.11
N GLU A 2 -4.80 19.76 5.70
CA GLU A 2 -5.42 18.68 4.92
C GLU A 2 -4.69 18.45 3.58
N SER A 3 -4.01 19.47 3.04
CA SER A 3 -3.28 19.38 1.76
C SER A 3 -2.16 18.34 1.75
N ALA A 4 -1.38 18.20 2.84
CA ALA A 4 -0.25 17.28 2.89
C ALA A 4 -0.69 15.81 3.01
N LEU A 5 -1.77 15.56 3.75
CA LEU A 5 -2.36 14.23 3.85
C LEU A 5 -3.01 13.82 2.53
N ASN A 6 -3.73 14.73 1.88
CA ASN A 6 -4.34 14.47 0.58
C ASN A 6 -3.26 14.17 -0.48
N GLN A 7 -2.19 14.95 -0.53
CA GLN A 7 -1.04 14.67 -1.42
C GLN A 7 -0.42 13.29 -1.15
N PHE A 8 -0.29 12.90 0.12
CA PHE A 8 0.22 11.58 0.49
C PHE A 8 -0.69 10.45 -0.03
N VAL A 9 -2.00 10.57 0.18
CA VAL A 9 -2.99 9.60 -0.27
C VAL A 9 -3.02 9.51 -1.80
N GLU A 10 -3.05 10.63 -2.49
CA GLU A 10 -3.08 10.66 -3.96
C GLU A 10 -1.80 10.10 -4.58
N TYR A 11 -0.64 10.35 -3.97
CA TYR A 11 0.62 9.76 -4.41
C TYR A 11 0.57 8.22 -4.32
N ILE A 12 0.09 7.68 -3.19
CA ILE A 12 -0.02 6.24 -2.97
C ILE A 12 -0.92 5.58 -4.01
N LYS A 13 -2.12 6.16 -4.21
CA LYS A 13 -3.11 5.65 -5.16
C LYS A 13 -2.58 5.65 -6.59
N THR A 14 -1.79 6.66 -6.95
CA THR A 14 -1.24 6.83 -8.30
C THR A 14 -0.05 5.90 -8.56
N ALA A 15 0.90 5.81 -7.64
CA ALA A 15 2.11 5.04 -7.84
C ALA A 15 1.86 3.52 -7.87
N LYS A 16 0.81 3.03 -7.18
CA LYS A 16 0.43 1.61 -6.97
C LYS A 16 1.49 0.74 -6.28
N PHE A 17 2.76 0.87 -6.60
CA PHE A 17 3.89 0.13 -6.05
C PHE A 17 4.97 1.10 -5.59
N MET A 18 5.42 0.98 -4.35
CA MET A 18 6.42 1.90 -3.78
C MET A 18 7.32 1.20 -2.77
N TYR A 19 8.60 1.56 -2.77
CA TYR A 19 9.46 1.25 -1.64
C TYR A 19 9.20 2.22 -0.49
N LEU A 20 9.19 1.72 0.74
CA LEU A 20 8.84 2.52 1.92
C LEU A 20 9.88 3.60 2.22
N ASP A 21 11.14 3.36 1.91
CA ASP A 21 12.25 4.31 2.06
C ASP A 21 12.21 5.43 1.01
N GLU A 22 11.90 5.12 -0.24
CA GLU A 22 11.64 6.12 -1.29
C GLU A 22 10.45 7.00 -0.94
N LEU A 23 9.35 6.39 -0.46
CA LEU A 23 8.19 7.13 0.01
C LEU A 23 8.55 8.03 1.21
N ALA A 24 9.37 7.55 2.13
CA ALA A 24 9.86 8.33 3.26
C ALA A 24 10.71 9.52 2.80
N ALA A 25 11.62 9.31 1.87
CA ALA A 25 12.43 10.38 1.27
C ALA A 25 11.56 11.44 0.58
N GLN A 26 10.57 11.01 -0.22
CA GLN A 26 9.66 11.90 -0.95
C GLN A 26 8.89 12.83 0.00
N PHE A 27 8.46 12.34 1.16
CA PHE A 27 7.68 13.11 2.13
C PHE A 27 8.52 13.66 3.29
N LYS A 28 9.84 13.50 3.25
CA LYS A 28 10.78 13.93 4.31
C LYS A 28 10.40 13.38 5.69
N LEU A 29 10.01 12.11 5.72
CA LEU A 29 9.63 11.37 6.93
C LEU A 29 10.67 10.29 7.21
N ARG A 30 10.64 9.70 8.41
CA ARG A 30 11.32 8.42 8.64
C ARG A 30 10.46 7.30 8.08
N THR A 31 11.10 6.21 7.65
CA THR A 31 10.39 5.02 7.13
C THR A 31 9.36 4.49 8.13
N GLN A 32 9.66 4.51 9.43
CA GLN A 32 8.69 4.09 10.45
C GLN A 32 7.47 5.02 10.51
N ASP A 33 7.65 6.34 10.39
CA ASP A 33 6.54 7.29 10.39
C ASP A 33 5.63 7.10 9.15
N VAL A 34 6.21 6.68 8.02
CA VAL A 34 5.47 6.28 6.81
C VAL A 34 4.67 4.99 7.04
N ILE A 35 5.29 3.97 7.63
CA ILE A 35 4.62 2.69 7.94
C ILE A 35 3.42 2.94 8.86
N ASP A 36 3.61 3.71 9.92
CA ASP A 36 2.56 4.01 10.89
C ASP A 36 1.42 4.80 10.23
N ARG A 37 1.74 5.75 9.36
CA ARG A 37 0.74 6.50 8.59
C ARG A 37 -0.03 5.61 7.62
N LEU A 38 0.64 4.70 6.90
CA LEU A 38 0.00 3.75 6.00
C LEU A 38 -0.98 2.85 6.77
N LYS A 39 -0.55 2.28 7.90
CA LYS A 39 -1.41 1.47 8.77
C LYS A 39 -2.63 2.23 9.26
N TYR A 40 -2.45 3.46 9.74
CA TYR A 40 -3.56 4.33 10.16
C TYR A 40 -4.56 4.57 9.04
N LEU A 41 -4.08 4.84 7.81
CA LEU A 41 -4.93 5.04 6.63
C LEU A 41 -5.63 3.76 6.14
N GLN A 42 -5.06 2.59 6.42
CA GLN A 42 -5.71 1.31 6.15
C GLN A 42 -6.78 1.00 7.20
N GLU A 43 -6.48 1.20 8.47
CA GLU A 43 -7.39 0.96 9.59
C GLU A 43 -8.66 1.83 9.50
N ASN A 44 -8.52 3.07 9.01
CA ASN A 44 -9.66 3.96 8.79
C ASN A 44 -10.34 3.78 7.41
N GLY A 45 -9.85 2.86 6.58
CA GLY A 45 -10.43 2.51 5.28
C GLY A 45 -10.22 3.54 4.15
N THR A 46 -9.31 4.51 4.33
CA THR A 46 -8.96 5.52 3.31
C THR A 46 -8.17 4.90 2.15
N ILE A 47 -7.31 3.93 2.44
CA ILE A 47 -6.55 3.17 1.44
C ILE A 47 -6.62 1.67 1.76
N THR A 48 -6.30 0.86 0.76
CA THR A 48 -6.12 -0.59 0.92
C THR A 48 -4.78 -0.97 0.27
N GLY A 49 -4.11 -1.99 0.82
CA GLY A 49 -2.82 -2.41 0.29
C GLY A 49 -2.13 -3.47 1.13
N LEU A 50 -0.98 -3.92 0.62
CA LEU A 50 -0.17 -4.98 1.20
C LEU A 50 1.25 -4.49 1.46
N PHE A 51 1.83 -4.94 2.56
CA PHE A 51 3.26 -4.85 2.81
C PHE A 51 3.91 -6.15 2.36
N ASP A 52 5.02 -6.05 1.63
CA ASP A 52 5.92 -7.20 1.44
C ASP A 52 6.98 -7.26 2.56
N ASP A 53 7.65 -8.40 2.66
CA ASP A 53 8.71 -8.66 3.64
C ASP A 53 10.03 -7.91 3.34
N ARG A 54 10.11 -7.25 2.19
CA ARG A 54 11.29 -6.56 1.66
C ARG A 54 11.16 -5.03 1.69
N GLY A 55 10.11 -4.50 2.32
CA GLY A 55 9.90 -3.07 2.51
C GLY A 55 9.18 -2.36 1.36
N LYS A 56 8.38 -3.07 0.57
CA LYS A 56 7.44 -2.46 -0.38
C LYS A 56 6.04 -2.33 0.19
N TYR A 57 5.34 -1.30 -0.26
CA TYR A 57 3.90 -1.18 -0.15
C TYR A 57 3.26 -1.28 -1.53
N ILE A 58 2.19 -2.06 -1.61
CA ILE A 58 1.39 -2.26 -2.82
C ILE A 58 -0.01 -1.74 -2.53
N TYR A 59 -0.35 -0.60 -3.11
CA TYR A 59 -1.72 -0.11 -3.07
C TYR A 59 -2.60 -0.98 -3.97
N LEU A 60 -3.74 -1.37 -3.42
CA LEU A 60 -4.79 -2.09 -4.12
C LEU A 60 -6.09 -1.35 -3.86
N THR A 61 -6.97 -1.28 -4.84
CA THR A 61 -8.38 -0.94 -4.63
C THR A 61 -9.07 -2.02 -3.76
N ARG A 62 -10.27 -1.72 -3.27
CA ARG A 62 -11.05 -2.68 -2.47
C ARG A 62 -11.34 -3.96 -3.27
N ASP A 63 -11.76 -3.81 -4.53
CA ASP A 63 -12.07 -4.95 -5.41
C ASP A 63 -10.81 -5.80 -5.70
N GLU A 64 -9.66 -5.15 -5.98
CA GLU A 64 -8.38 -5.86 -6.14
C GLU A 64 -8.01 -6.61 -4.83
N MET A 65 -8.19 -6.00 -3.66
CA MET A 65 -7.93 -6.64 -2.36
C MET A 65 -8.83 -7.85 -2.11
N GLU A 66 -10.10 -7.81 -2.50
CA GLU A 66 -11.02 -8.94 -2.39
C GLU A 66 -10.57 -10.12 -3.27
N HIS A 67 -10.16 -9.84 -4.51
CA HIS A 67 -9.58 -10.85 -5.40
C HIS A 67 -8.31 -11.48 -4.82
N VAL A 68 -7.42 -10.65 -4.26
CA VAL A 68 -6.19 -11.12 -3.62
C VAL A 68 -6.50 -11.99 -2.40
N THR A 69 -7.42 -11.56 -1.54
CA THR A 69 -7.83 -12.31 -0.35
C THR A 69 -8.40 -13.67 -0.72
N LYS A 70 -9.22 -13.74 -1.78
CA LYS A 70 -9.75 -15.00 -2.32
C LYS A 70 -8.63 -15.91 -2.84
N ALA A 71 -7.69 -15.36 -3.59
CA ALA A 71 -6.55 -16.12 -4.12
C ALA A 71 -5.67 -16.70 -3.00
N ILE A 72 -5.37 -15.91 -1.96
CA ILE A 72 -4.60 -16.37 -0.78
C ILE A 72 -5.34 -17.50 -0.06
N ARG A 73 -6.65 -17.37 0.15
CA ARG A 73 -7.44 -18.44 0.79
C ARG A 73 -7.44 -19.76 -0.01
N GLN A 74 -7.36 -19.68 -1.34
CA GLN A 74 -7.37 -20.85 -2.21
C GLN A 74 -5.98 -21.48 -2.44
N ARG A 75 -4.92 -20.65 -2.49
CA ARG A 75 -3.58 -21.07 -2.94
C ARG A 75 -2.48 -20.88 -1.89
N GLY A 76 -2.79 -20.24 -0.76
CA GLY A 76 -1.86 -19.90 0.31
C GLY A 76 -0.96 -18.70 -0.03
N ARG A 77 -0.16 -18.81 -1.09
CA ARG A 77 0.79 -17.78 -1.52
C ARG A 77 0.38 -17.21 -2.88
N ILE A 78 0.53 -15.90 -3.02
CA ILE A 78 0.34 -15.18 -4.29
C ILE A 78 1.65 -14.50 -4.66
N SER A 79 2.09 -14.64 -5.91
CA SER A 79 3.29 -13.97 -6.39
C SER A 79 2.97 -12.54 -6.81
N PHE A 80 4.00 -11.69 -6.89
CA PHE A 80 3.86 -10.37 -7.48
C PHE A 80 3.31 -10.43 -8.92
N SER A 81 3.71 -11.43 -9.70
CA SER A 81 3.20 -11.61 -11.07
C SER A 81 1.73 -12.01 -11.14
N ASP A 82 1.18 -12.57 -10.07
CA ASP A 82 -0.25 -12.81 -9.95
C ASP A 82 -0.97 -11.52 -9.57
N LEU A 83 -0.39 -10.72 -8.67
CA LEU A 83 -0.92 -9.40 -8.28
C LEU A 83 -1.03 -8.44 -9.48
N SER A 84 -0.06 -8.46 -10.40
CA SER A 84 -0.07 -7.59 -11.59
C SER A 84 -1.11 -7.98 -12.65
N LYS A 85 -1.83 -9.10 -12.47
CA LYS A 85 -2.85 -9.61 -13.41
C LYS A 85 -4.28 -9.45 -12.87
N ILE A 86 -4.41 -8.99 -11.63
CA ILE A 86 -5.69 -8.63 -10.99
C ILE A 86 -6.03 -7.21 -11.42
#